data_AF-A0A6J6I255-F1
#
_entry.id   AF-A0A6J6I255-F1
#
_cell.length_a   1.000
_cell.length_b   1.000
_cell.length_c   1.000
_cell.angle_alpha   90.00
_cell.angle_beta   90.00
_cell.angle_gamma   90.00
#
_symmetry.space_group_name_H-M   'P 1'
#
loop_
_entity.id
_entity.type
_entity.pdbx_description
1 polymer ?
#
loop_
_entity_poly.entity_id
_entity_poly.type
_entity_poly.pdbx_seq_one_letter_code
_entity_poly.pdbx_strand_id
1 'polypeptide(L)'
;MAAYILKMSGLENAKRVLFVDEQLPNQADYQSALSLIGLKQIYGSNCDVLFPVDYLYEDTERDTAALYGRGFGYTKVLPNDTRGILERDLGNTHPRNSIDLNAYDALVVGSITRNTGLALELLVQFPPGRTIWIHGEDSPPMIEEAQLLRTAGAQVFVRSIS
;
A
#
# COMPACT_ATOMS: atom_id res chain seq x y z
N MET A 1 -1.65 2.53 13.00
CA MET A 1 -1.25 3.40 11.88
C MET A 1 -2.33 3.50 10.81
N ALA A 2 -2.73 2.39 10.16
CA ALA A 2 -3.75 2.41 9.11
C ALA A 2 -5.08 3.12 9.50
N ALA A 3 -5.66 2.79 10.66
CA ALA A 3 -6.88 3.47 11.16
C ALA A 3 -6.71 4.99 11.32
N TYR A 4 -5.54 5.44 11.76
CA TYR A 4 -5.23 6.87 11.89
C TYR A 4 -5.12 7.53 10.51
N ILE A 5 -4.40 6.92 9.58
CA ILE A 5 -4.24 7.40 8.20
C ILE A 5 -5.60 7.57 7.54
N LEU A 6 -6.48 6.57 7.64
CA LEU A 6 -7.83 6.61 7.08
C LEU A 6 -8.66 7.75 7.69
N LYS A 7 -8.68 7.86 9.02
CA LYS A 7 -9.41 8.92 9.73
C LYS A 7 -8.92 10.32 9.34
N MET A 8 -7.60 10.52 9.29
CA MET A 8 -7.04 11.83 8.94
C MET A 8 -7.25 12.18 7.47
N SER A 9 -7.48 11.18 6.62
CA SER A 9 -7.82 11.35 5.22
C SER A 9 -9.32 11.56 4.97
N GLY A 10 -10.18 11.46 6.00
CA GLY A 10 -11.64 11.45 5.85
C GLY A 10 -12.20 10.21 5.16
N LEU A 11 -11.43 9.11 5.16
CA LEU A 11 -11.75 7.84 4.50
C LEU A 11 -11.98 6.70 5.51
N GLU A 12 -12.28 7.02 6.78
CA GLU A 12 -12.56 6.03 7.84
C GLU A 12 -13.76 5.12 7.56
N ASN A 13 -14.67 5.56 6.68
CA ASN A 13 -15.86 4.81 6.29
C ASN A 13 -15.69 4.06 4.95
N ALA A 14 -14.48 4.02 4.39
CA ALA A 14 -14.18 3.19 3.23
C ALA A 14 -14.55 1.73 3.54
N LYS A 15 -15.15 1.04 2.57
CA LYS A 15 -15.52 -0.38 2.70
C LYS A 15 -14.58 -1.27 1.92
N ARG A 16 -14.04 -0.77 0.81
CA ARG A 16 -13.07 -1.47 -0.04
C ARG A 16 -11.89 -0.57 -0.34
N VAL A 17 -10.68 -1.10 -0.15
CA VAL A 17 -9.44 -0.35 -0.31
C VAL A 17 -8.52 -1.09 -1.27
N LEU A 18 -7.90 -0.36 -2.19
CA LEU A 18 -6.81 -0.87 -3.02
C LEU A 18 -5.48 -0.40 -2.45
N PHE A 19 -4.60 -1.33 -2.10
CA PHE A 19 -3.23 -1.04 -1.73
C PHE A 19 -2.28 -1.25 -2.92
N VAL A 20 -1.36 -0.31 -3.10
CA VAL A 20 -0.42 -0.28 -4.23
C VAL A 20 1.00 -0.03 -3.73
N ASP A 21 1.88 -0.99 -3.98
CA ASP A 21 3.33 -0.83 -3.89
C ASP A 21 4.00 -1.86 -4.82
N GLU A 22 4.54 -1.40 -5.96
CA GLU A 22 5.19 -2.26 -6.96
C GLU A 22 6.50 -2.88 -6.45
N GLN A 23 7.18 -2.20 -5.54
CA GLN A 23 8.49 -2.63 -5.06
C GLN A 23 8.40 -3.59 -3.88
N LEU A 24 7.36 -3.47 -3.03
CA LEU A 24 7.22 -4.22 -1.78
C LEU A 24 7.41 -5.75 -1.90
N PRO A 25 6.89 -6.46 -2.93
CA PRO A 25 7.09 -7.90 -3.05
C PRO A 25 8.56 -8.34 -3.12
N ASN A 26 9.43 -7.46 -3.61
CA ASN A 26 10.85 -7.75 -3.86
C ASN A 26 11.79 -6.94 -2.95
N GLN A 27 11.35 -5.78 -2.49
CA GLN A 27 12.12 -4.86 -1.65
C GLN A 27 11.28 -4.51 -0.43
N ALA A 28 11.49 -5.26 0.64
CA ALA A 28 10.70 -5.09 1.86
C ALA A 28 10.87 -3.67 2.42
N ASP A 29 9.73 -2.97 2.55
CA ASP A 29 9.61 -1.67 3.18
C ASP A 29 8.77 -1.77 4.45
N TYR A 30 9.32 -1.39 5.59
CA TYR A 30 8.62 -1.58 6.87
C TYR A 30 7.35 -0.74 6.94
N GLN A 31 7.37 0.50 6.41
CA GLN A 31 6.24 1.41 6.53
C GLN A 31 5.09 0.93 5.65
N SER A 32 5.38 0.50 4.43
CA SER A 32 4.40 -0.04 3.48
C SER A 32 3.89 -1.41 3.93
N ALA A 33 4.76 -2.30 4.42
CA ALA A 33 4.36 -3.59 4.99
C ALA A 33 3.44 -3.41 6.21
N LEU A 34 3.81 -2.56 7.18
CA LEU A 34 2.97 -2.33 8.37
C LEU A 34 1.67 -1.60 8.03
N SER A 35 1.69 -0.72 7.02
CA SER A 35 0.47 -0.09 6.51
C SER A 35 -0.46 -1.14 5.90
N LEU A 36 0.07 -2.01 5.03
CA LEU A 36 -0.68 -3.09 4.42
C LEU A 36 -1.22 -4.07 5.47
N ILE A 37 -0.40 -4.52 6.42
CA ILE A 37 -0.84 -5.39 7.53
C ILE A 37 -1.99 -4.72 8.30
N GLY A 38 -1.86 -3.43 8.63
CA GLY A 38 -2.91 -2.71 9.32
C GLY A 38 -4.20 -2.59 8.50
N LEU A 39 -4.10 -2.35 7.19
CA LEU A 39 -5.25 -2.31 6.29
C LEU A 39 -5.93 -3.69 6.20
N LYS A 40 -5.15 -4.76 6.11
CA LYS A 40 -5.64 -6.15 6.10
C LYS A 40 -6.33 -6.53 7.42
N GLN A 41 -5.82 -6.06 8.56
CA GLN A 41 -6.47 -6.27 9.85
C GLN A 41 -7.83 -5.54 9.96
N ILE A 42 -7.97 -4.39 9.30
CA ILE A 42 -9.22 -3.59 9.33
C ILE A 42 -10.24 -4.14 8.32
N TYR A 43 -9.80 -4.43 7.10
CA TYR A 43 -10.70 -4.70 5.97
C TYR A 43 -10.72 -6.17 5.53
N GLY A 44 -9.80 -7.01 6.02
CA GLY A 44 -9.65 -8.39 5.59
C GLY A 44 -9.51 -8.48 4.06
N SER A 45 -10.32 -9.34 3.46
CA SER A 45 -10.39 -9.53 2.01
C SER A 45 -10.95 -8.33 1.23
N ASN A 46 -11.47 -7.29 1.88
CA ASN A 46 -11.89 -6.05 1.23
C ASN A 46 -10.72 -5.05 1.06
N CYS A 47 -9.53 -5.37 1.55
CA CYS A 47 -8.30 -4.73 1.10
C CYS A 47 -7.71 -5.59 -0.02
N ASP A 48 -7.80 -5.12 -1.27
CA ASP A 48 -7.10 -5.74 -2.39
C ASP A 48 -5.68 -5.17 -2.49
N VAL A 49 -4.75 -5.98 -2.99
CA VAL A 49 -3.35 -5.60 -3.16
C VAL A 49 -3.00 -5.75 -4.64
N LEU A 50 -2.57 -4.67 -5.27
CA LEU A 50 -2.26 -4.67 -6.71
C LEU A 50 -1.03 -5.54 -7.04
N PHE A 51 -0.03 -5.53 -6.16
CA PHE A 51 1.18 -6.33 -6.28
C PHE A 51 1.28 -7.26 -5.08
N PRO A 52 0.89 -8.53 -5.21
CA PRO A 52 0.80 -9.46 -4.09
C PRO A 52 2.10 -9.58 -3.30
N VAL A 53 1.99 -9.52 -1.97
CA VAL A 53 3.13 -9.57 -1.03
C VAL A 53 3.06 -10.85 -0.22
N ASP A 54 3.33 -11.98 -0.87
CA ASP A 54 3.08 -13.31 -0.32
C ASP A 54 3.74 -13.57 1.04
N TYR A 55 4.93 -13.04 1.27
CA TYR A 55 5.68 -13.29 2.49
C TYR A 55 5.00 -12.76 3.77
N LEU A 56 3.96 -11.94 3.66
CA LEU A 56 3.19 -11.45 4.80
C LEU A 56 2.17 -12.48 5.33
N TYR A 57 1.78 -13.45 4.50
CA TYR A 57 0.75 -14.42 4.83
C TYR A 57 1.32 -15.68 5.48
N GLU A 58 0.57 -16.26 6.42
CA GLU A 58 0.94 -17.45 7.19
C GLU A 58 1.27 -18.65 6.31
N ASP A 59 0.56 -18.79 5.19
CA ASP A 59 0.67 -19.91 4.25
C ASP A 59 1.83 -19.79 3.26
N THR A 60 2.64 -18.73 3.35
CA THR A 60 3.73 -18.53 2.41
C THR A 60 4.79 -19.63 2.52
N GLU A 61 5.08 -20.27 1.40
CA GLU A 61 6.17 -21.23 1.27
C GLU A 61 7.52 -20.56 0.98
N ARG A 62 7.52 -19.24 0.72
CA ARG A 62 8.74 -18.48 0.44
C ARG A 62 9.68 -18.54 1.64
N ASP A 63 10.97 -18.76 1.36
CA ASP A 63 12.00 -18.58 2.39
C ASP A 63 12.09 -17.11 2.77
N THR A 64 11.64 -16.81 3.98
CA THR A 64 11.66 -15.47 4.56
C THR A 64 12.89 -15.24 5.44
N ALA A 65 13.82 -16.19 5.56
CA ALA A 65 15.00 -16.07 6.43
C ALA A 65 15.85 -14.84 6.08
N ALA A 66 15.96 -14.50 4.80
CA ALA A 66 16.65 -13.30 4.33
C ALA A 66 15.97 -11.97 4.73
N LEU A 67 14.69 -12.03 5.13
CA LEU A 67 13.92 -10.89 5.65
C LEU A 67 14.00 -10.78 7.19
N TYR A 68 14.38 -11.86 7.87
CA TYR A 68 14.58 -11.91 9.32
C TYR A 68 16.01 -11.48 9.73
N GLY A 69 16.16 -10.96 10.94
CA GLY A 69 17.48 -10.72 11.55
C GLY A 69 18.01 -9.28 11.50
N ARG A 70 17.22 -8.31 11.01
CA ARG A 70 17.53 -6.86 11.11
C ARG A 70 16.58 -6.08 12.05
N GLY A 71 15.97 -6.75 13.01
CA GLY A 71 14.99 -6.14 13.94
C GLY A 71 13.52 -6.23 13.49
N PHE A 72 13.18 -7.20 12.64
CA PHE A 72 11.89 -7.28 11.95
C PHE A 72 11.18 -8.63 12.16
N GLY A 73 9.86 -8.59 12.39
CA GLY A 73 8.99 -9.74 12.69
C GLY A 73 7.58 -9.61 12.10
N TYR A 74 7.46 -9.10 10.87
CA TYR A 74 6.18 -8.83 10.20
C TYR A 74 5.85 -9.83 9.06
N THR A 75 6.67 -10.84 8.86
CA THR A 75 6.41 -11.91 7.87
C THR A 75 5.53 -12.99 8.49
N LYS A 76 4.70 -13.64 7.66
CA LYS A 76 3.77 -14.71 8.09
C LYS A 76 2.84 -14.30 9.24
N VAL A 77 2.34 -13.06 9.24
CA VAL A 77 1.48 -12.49 10.30
C VAL A 77 0.02 -12.33 9.88
N LEU A 78 -0.28 -12.46 8.59
CA LEU A 78 -1.63 -12.33 8.06
C LEU A 78 -2.25 -13.71 7.83
N PRO A 79 -3.47 -13.96 8.34
CA PRO A 79 -4.22 -15.16 7.98
C PRO A 79 -4.48 -15.21 6.47
N ASN A 80 -4.42 -16.41 5.88
CA ASN A 80 -4.59 -16.60 4.44
C ASN A 80 -5.95 -16.10 3.91
N ASP A 81 -7.01 -16.22 4.72
CA ASP A 81 -8.36 -15.79 4.34
C ASP A 81 -8.51 -14.26 4.17
N THR A 82 -7.52 -13.47 4.61
CA THR A 82 -7.45 -12.02 4.39
C THR A 82 -6.97 -11.61 3.00
N ARG A 83 -6.54 -12.55 2.15
CA ARG A 83 -6.20 -12.26 0.75
C ARG A 83 -7.42 -11.70 0.00
N GLY A 84 -7.19 -10.59 -0.70
CA GLY A 84 -8.18 -9.98 -1.58
C GLY A 84 -8.39 -10.80 -2.85
N ILE A 85 -9.33 -10.40 -3.70
CA ILE A 85 -9.64 -11.14 -4.94
C ILE A 85 -8.45 -11.14 -5.90
N LEU A 86 -7.70 -10.02 -5.94
CA LEU A 86 -6.53 -9.86 -6.80
C LEU A 86 -5.34 -10.74 -6.38
N GLU A 87 -5.30 -11.15 -5.11
CA GLU A 87 -4.21 -11.96 -4.57
C GLU A 87 -4.54 -13.45 -4.57
N ARG A 88 -5.82 -13.83 -4.69
CA ARG A 88 -6.22 -15.25 -4.74
C ARG A 88 -5.94 -15.87 -6.11
N ASP A 89 -5.84 -15.06 -7.16
CA ASP A 89 -5.36 -15.48 -8.47
C ASP A 89 -3.83 -15.40 -8.55
N LEU A 90 -3.14 -16.09 -7.62
CA LEU A 90 -1.68 -16.09 -7.41
C LEU A 90 -0.84 -16.41 -8.67
N GLY A 91 -1.47 -16.85 -9.76
CA GLY A 91 -0.81 -17.17 -11.03
C GLY A 91 -0.79 -16.03 -12.05
N ASN A 92 -1.58 -14.97 -11.87
CA ASN A 92 -1.72 -13.89 -12.84
C ASN A 92 -1.40 -12.55 -12.21
N THR A 93 -0.31 -11.92 -12.62
CA THR A 93 -0.20 -10.47 -12.52
C THR A 93 -1.36 -9.88 -13.32
N HIS A 94 -2.37 -9.38 -12.61
CA HIS A 94 -3.50 -8.73 -13.26
C HIS A 94 -2.97 -7.51 -14.03
N PRO A 95 -3.18 -7.42 -15.36
CA PRO A 95 -2.83 -6.23 -16.10
C PRO A 95 -3.51 -5.03 -15.44
N ARG A 96 -2.78 -3.93 -15.20
CA ARG A 96 -3.33 -2.73 -14.55
C ARG A 96 -4.65 -2.25 -15.17
N ASN A 97 -4.80 -2.48 -16.48
CA ASN A 97 -5.98 -2.10 -17.26
C ASN A 97 -7.21 -2.99 -17.04
N SER A 98 -7.10 -4.12 -16.33
CA SER A 98 -8.23 -5.02 -16.06
C SER A 98 -8.91 -4.78 -14.71
N ILE A 99 -8.40 -3.81 -13.92
CA ILE A 99 -8.92 -3.53 -12.59
C ILE A 99 -9.92 -2.38 -12.67
N ASP A 100 -11.16 -2.63 -12.25
CA ASP A 100 -12.16 -1.59 -12.11
C ASP A 100 -11.85 -0.75 -10.85
N LEU A 101 -11.14 0.36 -11.06
CA LEU A 101 -10.78 1.28 -9.98
C LEU A 101 -12.02 1.92 -9.31
N ASN A 102 -13.18 1.95 -9.97
CA ASN A 102 -14.40 2.51 -9.37
C ASN A 102 -14.97 1.64 -8.26
N ALA A 103 -14.54 0.37 -8.16
CA ALA A 103 -14.97 -0.55 -7.12
C ALA A 103 -14.38 -0.23 -5.74
N TYR A 104 -13.39 0.66 -5.65
CA TYR A 104 -12.64 0.96 -4.43
C TYR A 104 -13.00 2.32 -3.85
N ASP A 105 -13.29 2.39 -2.55
CA ASP A 105 -13.59 3.63 -1.85
C ASP A 105 -12.32 4.48 -1.63
N ALA A 106 -11.18 3.84 -1.42
CA ALA A 106 -9.89 4.48 -1.23
C ALA A 106 -8.77 3.72 -1.95
N LEU A 107 -7.75 4.49 -2.37
CA LEU A 107 -6.51 3.97 -2.94
C LEU A 107 -5.36 4.39 -2.03
N VAL A 108 -4.55 3.44 -1.58
CA VAL A 108 -3.39 3.69 -0.71
C VAL A 108 -2.12 3.29 -1.43
N VAL A 109 -1.19 4.23 -1.59
CA VAL A 109 0.13 4.00 -2.18
C VAL A 109 1.18 3.97 -1.08
N GLY A 110 1.93 2.88 -0.98
CA GLY A 110 3.17 2.79 -0.21
C GLY A 110 4.33 2.43 -1.13
N SER A 111 5.60 2.69 -0.78
CA SER A 111 6.07 4.04 -0.47
C SER A 111 5.95 4.90 -1.73
N ILE A 112 5.41 6.12 -1.63
CA ILE A 112 5.24 7.03 -2.78
C ILE A 112 6.57 7.31 -3.49
N THR A 113 7.68 7.42 -2.74
CA THR A 113 9.03 7.70 -3.25
C THR A 113 9.50 6.71 -4.32
N ARG A 114 9.07 5.46 -4.17
CA ARG A 114 9.40 4.34 -5.07
C ARG A 114 8.29 4.03 -6.08
N ASN A 115 7.14 4.67 -5.94
CA ASN A 115 5.94 4.41 -6.73
C ASN A 115 5.42 5.66 -7.44
N THR A 116 6.19 6.75 -7.52
CA THR A 116 5.76 8.04 -8.07
C THR A 116 5.16 7.92 -9.46
N GLY A 117 5.83 7.22 -10.39
CA GLY A 117 5.33 7.04 -11.76
C GLY A 117 3.97 6.36 -11.78
N LEU A 118 3.83 5.24 -11.08
CA LEU A 118 2.58 4.51 -10.96
C LEU A 118 1.49 5.32 -10.26
N ALA A 119 1.82 6.04 -9.20
CA ALA A 119 0.87 6.87 -8.46
C ALA A 119 0.28 7.97 -9.35
N LEU A 120 1.11 8.60 -10.18
CA LEU A 120 0.64 9.60 -11.15
C LEU A 120 -0.24 8.98 -12.23
N GLU A 121 0.11 7.78 -12.74
CA GLU A 121 -0.75 7.03 -13.67
C GLU A 121 -2.13 6.74 -13.06
N LEU A 122 -2.18 6.34 -11.78
CA LEU A 122 -3.42 6.03 -11.08
C LEU A 122 -4.27 7.27 -10.83
N LEU A 123 -3.67 8.44 -10.57
CA LEU A 123 -4.40 9.70 -10.41
C LEU A 123 -5.13 10.17 -11.68
N VAL A 124 -4.73 9.69 -12.86
CA VAL A 124 -5.48 9.94 -14.11
C VAL A 124 -6.83 9.24 -14.10
N GLN A 125 -6.94 8.12 -13.38
CA GLN A 125 -8.11 7.22 -13.42
C GLN A 125 -8.88 7.18 -12.10
N PHE A 126 -8.28 7.62 -10.99
CA PHE A 126 -8.85 7.56 -9.65
C PHE A 126 -8.80 8.93 -8.95
N PRO A 127 -9.87 9.35 -8.24
CA PRO A 127 -9.94 10.70 -7.67
C PRO A 127 -8.83 10.98 -6.64
N PRO A 128 -8.08 12.10 -6.78
CA PRO A 128 -7.02 12.44 -5.81
C PRO A 128 -7.50 12.53 -4.36
N GLY A 129 -8.69 13.08 -4.11
CA GLY A 129 -9.26 13.19 -2.77
C GLY A 129 -9.61 11.85 -2.09
N ARG A 130 -9.58 10.74 -2.83
CA ARG A 130 -9.74 9.37 -2.30
C ARG A 130 -8.41 8.59 -2.30
N THR A 131 -7.33 9.25 -2.69
CA THR A 131 -5.99 8.67 -2.76
C THR A 131 -5.17 9.10 -1.55
N ILE A 132 -4.49 8.14 -0.94
CA ILE A 132 -3.57 8.32 0.17
C ILE A 132 -2.19 7.93 -0.29
N TRP A 133 -1.20 8.81 -0.08
CA TRP A 133 0.21 8.55 -0.35
C TRP A 133 0.98 8.48 0.97
N ILE A 134 1.70 7.38 1.15
CA ILE A 134 2.54 7.14 2.31
C ILE A 134 3.99 7.32 1.88
N HIS A 135 4.69 8.26 2.51
CA HIS A 135 6.12 8.47 2.29
C HIS A 135 6.94 7.61 3.25
N GLY A 136 7.59 6.58 2.70
CA GLY A 136 8.30 5.53 3.43
C GLY A 136 9.75 5.85 3.81
N GLU A 137 10.32 6.96 3.32
CA GLU A 137 11.71 7.31 3.63
C GLU A 137 11.84 7.91 5.04
N ASP A 138 12.98 7.63 5.70
CA ASP A 138 13.33 8.19 7.00
C ASP A 138 13.69 9.68 6.90
N SER A 139 14.26 10.11 5.76
CA SER A 139 14.57 11.50 5.47
C SER A 139 13.32 12.26 5.01
N PRO A 140 13.19 13.56 5.31
CA PRO A 140 12.16 14.40 4.73
C PRO A 140 12.24 14.41 3.19
N PRO A 141 11.12 14.63 2.49
CA PRO A 141 11.13 14.78 1.04
C PRO A 141 11.98 15.97 0.61
N MET A 142 12.68 15.82 -0.52
CA MET A 142 13.40 16.95 -1.13
C MET A 142 12.42 18.02 -1.63
N ILE A 143 12.90 19.23 -1.92
CA ILE A 143 12.05 20.36 -2.32
C ILE A 143 11.15 20.01 -3.51
N GLU A 144 11.70 19.38 -4.55
CA GLU A 144 10.99 18.99 -5.76
C GLU A 144 9.90 17.94 -5.47
N GLU A 145 10.24 16.94 -4.66
CA GLU A 145 9.31 15.91 -4.20
C GLU A 145 8.19 16.52 -3.34
N ALA A 146 8.53 17.40 -2.40
CA ALA A 146 7.55 18.10 -1.57
C ALA A 146 6.61 18.98 -2.40
N GLN A 147 7.08 19.57 -3.50
CA GLN A 147 6.23 20.29 -4.44
C GLN A 147 5.24 19.33 -5.13
N LEU A 148 5.72 18.20 -5.64
CA LEU A 148 4.86 17.17 -6.26
C LEU A 148 3.80 16.65 -5.28
N LEU A 149 4.22 16.28 -4.07
CA LEU A 149 3.33 15.77 -3.03
C LEU A 149 2.22 16.78 -2.67
N ARG A 150 2.55 18.08 -2.63
CA ARG A 150 1.57 19.14 -2.33
C ARG A 150 0.58 19.40 -3.47
N THR A 151 1.01 19.29 -4.72
CA THR A 151 0.17 19.64 -5.88
C THR A 151 -0.68 18.48 -6.39
N ALA A 152 -0.38 17.25 -6.00
CA ALA A 152 -1.09 16.06 -6.45
C ALA A 152 -2.56 15.96 -6.00
N GLY A 153 -2.97 16.69 -4.96
CA GLY A 153 -4.32 16.63 -4.41
C GLY A 153 -4.67 15.36 -3.63
N ALA A 154 -3.71 14.44 -3.49
CA ALA A 154 -3.80 13.26 -2.63
C ALA A 154 -3.58 13.62 -1.15
N GLN A 155 -4.04 12.77 -0.25
CA GLN A 155 -3.74 12.86 1.19
C GLN A 155 -2.35 12.27 1.45
N VAL A 156 -1.39 13.11 1.84
CA VAL A 156 0.01 12.68 1.98
C VAL A 156 0.42 12.56 3.45
N PHE A 157 0.99 11.42 3.81
CA PHE A 157 1.54 11.15 5.13
C PHE A 157 3.06 11.02 5.04
N VAL A 158 3.75 11.99 5.64
CA VAL A 158 5.22 12.00 5.77
C VAL A 158 5.62 11.71 7.20
N ARG A 159 6.69 10.94 7.39
CA ARG A 159 7.19 10.57 8.72
C ARG A 159 7.90 11.74 9.42
N SER A 160 8.52 12.62 8.66
CA SER A 160 9.19 13.83 9.16
C SER A 160 9.00 14.99 8.17
N ILE A 161 8.97 16.20 8.71
CA ILE A 161 8.98 17.45 7.96
C ILE A 161 10.30 18.16 8.27
N SER A 162 10.92 18.75 7.24
CA SER A 162 12.09 19.62 7.36
C SER A 162 11.73 21.00 7.88
#